data_AF-A0A4Q9I0Y7-F1
#
_entry.id   AF-A0A4Q9I0Y7-F1
#
_cell.length_a   1.000
_cell.length_b   1.000
_cell.length_c   1.000
_cell.angle_alpha   90.00
_cell.angle_beta   90.00
_cell.angle_gamma   90.00
#
_symmetry.space_group_name_H-M   'P 1'
#
loop_
_entity.id
_entity.type
_entity.pdbx_description
1 polymer ?
#
loop_
_entity_poly.entity_id
_entity_poly.type
_entity_poly.pdbx_seq_one_letter_code
_entity_poly.pdbx_strand_id
1 'polypeptide(L)'
;MSDTLPQGFRKVGEDRFREVVGLGLDEFTVGLLIEHRPARTVTEAEHVQVLALMGNEAPVHSDIEFCQRTGRDQVLVCGILTLNVVLGMTVRSTSGMTSGNLALDEVRFETPVHVGDTLCAQSTILAARRSNSRPDQGIVTCRIEGHNQRDQRVFSCVRTFFVPADPSTLRNTTGY
;
A
#
# COMPACT_ATOMS: atom_id res chain seq x y z
N MET A 1 7.33 30.72 -16.34
CA MET A 1 7.14 29.50 -15.52
C MET A 1 6.18 28.61 -16.30
N SER A 2 6.41 27.30 -16.31
CA SER A 2 5.53 26.38 -17.07
C SER A 2 4.09 26.53 -16.59
N ASP A 3 3.15 26.76 -17.51
CA ASP A 3 1.70 26.84 -17.20
C ASP A 3 1.11 25.47 -16.79
N THR A 4 1.93 24.42 -16.83
CA THR A 4 1.56 23.09 -16.34
C THR A 4 1.71 22.98 -14.83
N LEU A 5 0.60 22.68 -14.16
CA LEU A 5 0.56 22.31 -12.74
C LEU A 5 1.55 21.17 -12.44
N PRO A 6 2.21 21.16 -11.28
CA PRO A 6 2.98 20.00 -10.85
C PRO A 6 2.08 18.76 -10.80
N GLN A 7 2.53 17.67 -11.44
CA GLN A 7 1.78 16.40 -11.45
C GLN A 7 1.57 15.93 -9.99
N GLY A 8 0.33 15.57 -9.65
CA GLY A 8 -0.06 15.26 -8.27
C GLY A 8 -0.66 16.42 -7.47
N PHE A 9 -0.81 17.61 -8.07
CA PHE A 9 -1.52 18.75 -7.48
C PHE A 9 -2.65 19.25 -8.39
N ARG A 10 -3.72 19.77 -7.79
CA ARG A 10 -4.83 20.43 -8.48
C ARG A 10 -4.96 21.89 -8.03
N LYS A 11 -5.23 22.80 -8.96
CA LYS A 11 -5.53 24.21 -8.64
C LYS A 11 -6.95 24.33 -8.11
N VAL A 12 -7.12 25.00 -6.96
CA VAL A 12 -8.42 25.20 -6.28
C VAL A 12 -8.70 26.67 -5.96
N GLY A 13 -7.88 27.58 -6.49
CA GLY A 13 -8.00 29.04 -6.33
C GLY A 13 -6.80 29.76 -6.95
N GLU A 14 -6.79 31.09 -6.84
CA GLU A 14 -5.60 31.90 -7.13
C GLU A 14 -4.49 31.50 -6.15
N ASP A 15 -3.34 31.10 -6.67
CA ASP A 15 -2.16 30.60 -5.93
C ASP A 15 -2.46 29.54 -4.85
N ARG A 16 -3.55 28.79 -5.03
CA ARG A 16 -4.00 27.77 -4.08
C ARG A 16 -4.08 26.41 -4.76
N PHE A 17 -3.31 25.47 -4.25
CA PHE A 17 -3.20 24.11 -4.77
C PHE A 17 -3.56 23.09 -3.69
N ARG A 18 -4.05 21.93 -4.11
CA ARG A 18 -4.35 20.79 -3.25
C ARG A 18 -3.68 19.55 -3.80
N GLU A 19 -3.11 18.75 -2.92
CA GLU A 19 -2.54 17.45 -3.29
C GLU A 19 -3.64 16.50 -3.77
N VAL A 20 -3.31 15.69 -4.77
CA VAL A 20 -4.20 14.66 -5.29
C VAL A 20 -4.03 13.39 -4.45
N VAL A 21 -5.15 12.90 -3.93
CA VAL A 21 -5.23 11.60 -3.25
C VAL A 21 -5.91 10.61 -4.20
N GLY A 22 -5.24 9.51 -4.49
CA GLY A 22 -5.71 8.45 -5.39
C GLY A 22 -5.85 8.89 -6.85
N LEU A 23 -6.08 7.89 -7.69
CA LEU A 23 -6.26 8.04 -9.12
C LEU A 23 -7.69 7.61 -9.52
N GLY A 24 -8.22 8.20 -10.58
CA GLY A 24 -9.43 7.73 -11.25
C GLY A 24 -9.16 6.60 -12.23
N LEU A 25 -10.23 5.95 -12.71
CA LEU A 25 -10.12 4.80 -13.62
C LEU A 25 -9.24 5.07 -14.84
N ASP A 26 -9.45 6.21 -15.51
CA ASP A 26 -8.75 6.54 -16.76
C ASP A 26 -7.27 6.90 -16.56
N GLU A 27 -6.84 7.09 -15.30
CA GLU A 27 -5.43 7.34 -14.93
C GLU A 27 -4.65 6.01 -14.74
N PHE A 28 -5.35 4.87 -14.67
CA PHE A 28 -4.71 3.56 -14.55
C PHE A 28 -4.55 2.88 -15.91
N THR A 29 -3.30 2.80 -16.37
CA THR A 29 -2.95 2.03 -17.59
C THR A 29 -2.30 0.71 -17.20
N VAL A 30 -2.66 -0.39 -17.88
CA VAL A 30 -2.02 -1.70 -17.67
C VAL A 30 -0.52 -1.60 -17.93
N GLY A 31 0.28 -2.15 -17.02
CA GLY A 31 1.75 -2.05 -17.04
C GLY A 31 2.31 -0.80 -16.35
N LEU A 32 1.47 0.15 -15.93
CA LEU A 32 1.91 1.28 -15.11
C LEU A 32 2.52 0.76 -13.81
N LEU A 33 3.77 1.16 -13.56
CA LEU A 33 4.48 0.91 -12.32
C LEU A 33 4.49 2.19 -11.48
N ILE A 34 4.05 2.09 -10.22
CA ILE A 34 4.03 3.19 -9.28
C ILE A 34 4.96 2.84 -8.12
N GLU A 35 6.02 3.62 -7.94
CA GLU A 35 6.88 3.54 -6.76
C GLU A 35 6.28 4.37 -5.61
N HIS A 36 6.11 3.74 -4.46
CA HIS A 36 5.52 4.40 -3.28
C HIS A 36 6.63 4.83 -2.32
N ARG A 37 6.55 6.09 -1.88
CA ARG A 37 7.51 6.75 -0.99
C ARG A 37 6.77 7.61 0.04
N PRO A 38 7.40 7.94 1.19
CA PRO A 38 8.76 7.56 1.61
C PRO A 38 8.88 6.08 2.01
N ALA A 39 10.11 5.57 2.04
CA ALA A 39 10.39 4.28 2.67
C ALA A 39 10.20 4.38 4.20
N ARG A 40 9.88 3.26 4.86
CA ARG A 40 9.59 3.22 6.30
C ARG A 40 10.39 2.12 7.00
N THR A 41 11.11 2.50 8.05
CA THR A 41 11.77 1.54 8.95
C THR A 41 10.76 0.91 9.89
N VAL A 42 10.76 -0.42 9.96
CA VAL A 42 9.94 -1.17 10.92
C VAL A 42 10.52 -1.03 12.31
N THR A 43 9.68 -0.59 13.25
CA THR A 43 10.10 -0.37 14.65
C THR A 43 9.58 -1.47 15.57
N GLU A 44 10.26 -1.66 16.71
CA GLU A 44 9.80 -2.55 17.77
C GLU A 44 8.43 -2.13 18.32
N ALA A 45 8.20 -0.82 18.46
CA ALA A 45 6.93 -0.28 18.96
C ALA A 45 5.74 -0.69 18.08
N GLU A 46 5.87 -0.58 16.76
CA GLU A 46 4.84 -1.05 15.82
C GLU A 46 4.63 -2.56 15.90
N HIS A 47 5.72 -3.32 16.07
CA HIS A 47 5.64 -4.78 16.18
C HIS A 47 4.85 -5.21 17.42
N VAL A 48 5.24 -4.71 18.59
CA VAL A 48 4.55 -5.00 19.86
C VAL A 48 3.09 -4.56 19.79
N GLN A 49 2.81 -3.38 19.25
CA GLN A 49 1.45 -2.87 19.13
C GLN A 49 0.57 -3.75 18.23
N VAL A 50 1.09 -4.22 17.08
CA VAL A 50 0.32 -5.12 16.20
C VAL A 50 0.07 -6.47 16.85
N LEU A 51 1.05 -7.06 17.54
CA LEU A 51 0.84 -8.32 18.25
C LEU A 51 -0.26 -8.19 19.31
N ALA A 52 -0.22 -7.11 20.09
CA ALA A 52 -1.21 -6.82 21.13
C ALA A 52 -2.62 -6.61 20.56
N LEU A 53 -2.76 -5.81 19.48
CA LEU A 53 -4.06 -5.53 18.86
C LEU A 53 -4.68 -6.75 18.17
N MET A 54 -3.85 -7.63 17.60
CA MET A 54 -4.31 -8.80 16.86
C MET A 54 -4.48 -10.04 17.75
N GLY A 55 -3.95 -10.03 18.98
CA GLY A 55 -3.90 -11.22 19.83
C GLY A 55 -3.06 -12.35 19.21
N ASN A 56 -1.98 -12.01 18.50
CA ASN A 56 -1.09 -13.02 17.93
C ASN A 56 -0.05 -13.47 18.96
N GLU A 57 -0.25 -14.68 19.50
CA GLU A 57 0.59 -15.27 20.55
C GLU A 57 1.70 -16.19 20.02
N ALA A 58 1.97 -16.19 18.71
CA ALA A 58 3.01 -17.06 18.16
C ALA A 58 4.40 -16.68 18.71
N PRO A 59 5.14 -17.61 19.35
CA PRO A 59 6.36 -17.29 20.09
C PRO A 59 7.50 -16.80 19.18
N VAL A 60 7.47 -17.13 17.89
CA VAL A 60 8.44 -16.62 16.90
C VAL A 60 8.46 -15.08 16.81
N HIS A 61 7.41 -14.40 17.28
CA HIS A 61 7.28 -12.96 17.26
C HIS A 61 7.58 -12.28 18.60
N SER A 62 7.63 -13.02 19.71
CA SER A 62 7.66 -12.44 21.07
C SER A 62 8.58 -13.15 22.07
N ASP A 63 9.10 -14.34 21.75
CA ASP A 63 9.96 -15.13 22.63
C ASP A 63 11.33 -15.33 21.99
N ILE A 64 12.32 -14.59 22.49
CA ILE A 64 13.70 -14.67 22.01
C ILE A 64 14.37 -16.00 22.38
N GLU A 65 14.01 -16.61 23.51
CA GLU A 65 14.55 -17.90 23.93
C GLU A 65 14.06 -19.02 23.01
N PHE A 66 12.76 -18.99 22.64
CA PHE A 66 12.21 -19.87 21.61
C PHE A 66 12.92 -19.69 20.26
N CYS A 67 13.15 -18.44 19.84
CA CYS A 67 13.85 -18.14 18.59
C CYS A 67 15.28 -18.71 18.59
N GLN A 68 16.06 -18.48 19.66
CA GLN A 68 17.42 -18.98 19.77
C GLN A 68 17.49 -20.51 19.75
N ARG A 69 16.57 -21.19 20.45
CA ARG A 69 16.47 -22.67 20.43
C ARG A 69 16.03 -23.23 19.08
N THR A 70 15.44 -22.41 18.22
CA THR A 70 15.00 -22.77 16.87
C THR A 70 15.88 -22.17 15.76
N GLY A 71 17.06 -21.64 16.11
CA GLY A 71 18.09 -21.19 15.16
C GLY A 71 17.95 -19.75 14.66
N ARG A 72 17.30 -18.86 15.42
CA ARG A 72 17.19 -17.42 15.13
C ARG A 72 17.77 -16.59 16.27
N ASP A 73 18.53 -15.57 15.93
CA ASP A 73 19.18 -14.64 16.86
C ASP A 73 18.28 -13.48 17.31
N GLN A 74 17.12 -13.32 16.67
CA GLN A 74 16.13 -12.28 16.94
C GLN A 74 14.71 -12.79 16.69
N VAL A 75 13.72 -12.10 17.26
CA VAL A 75 12.31 -12.35 16.94
C VAL A 75 12.00 -11.94 15.50
N LEU A 76 11.14 -12.71 14.85
CA LEU A 76 10.65 -12.40 13.52
C LEU A 76 9.55 -11.35 13.59
N VAL A 77 9.54 -10.34 12.72
CA VAL A 77 8.41 -9.42 12.63
C VAL A 77 7.17 -10.17 12.11
N CYS A 78 6.03 -9.99 12.78
CA CYS A 78 4.75 -10.52 12.33
C CYS A 78 4.45 -10.15 10.87
N GLY A 79 4.14 -11.14 10.04
CA GLY A 79 3.81 -10.93 8.63
C GLY A 79 2.65 -9.94 8.42
N ILE A 80 1.69 -9.90 9.34
CA ILE A 80 0.58 -8.94 9.29
C ILE A 80 1.06 -7.50 9.41
N LEU A 81 2.08 -7.21 10.22
CA LEU A 81 2.69 -5.87 10.25
C LEU A 81 3.36 -5.55 8.90
N THR A 82 4.09 -6.50 8.31
CA THR A 82 4.71 -6.32 6.99
C THR A 82 3.66 -6.01 5.93
N LEU A 83 2.57 -6.77 5.89
CA LEU A 83 1.43 -6.53 5.00
C LEU A 83 0.84 -5.14 5.22
N ASN A 84 0.59 -4.76 6.47
CA ASN A 84 -0.01 -3.46 6.81
C ASN A 84 0.88 -2.28 6.38
N VAL A 85 2.19 -2.37 6.62
CA VAL A 85 3.14 -1.33 6.19
C VAL A 85 3.14 -1.22 4.67
N VAL A 86 3.37 -2.33 3.97
CA VAL A 86 3.49 -2.34 2.49
C VAL A 86 2.19 -1.90 1.82
N LEU A 87 1.03 -2.46 2.21
CA LEU A 87 -0.26 -2.06 1.66
C LEU A 87 -0.57 -0.60 1.98
N GLY A 88 -0.34 -0.16 3.21
CA GLY A 88 -0.59 1.21 3.67
C GLY A 88 0.15 2.24 2.82
N MET A 89 1.41 1.96 2.45
CA MET A 89 2.21 2.82 1.57
C MET A 89 1.57 3.02 0.19
N THR A 90 0.83 2.03 -0.31
CA THR A 90 0.22 2.12 -1.65
C THR A 90 -1.06 2.96 -1.69
N VAL A 91 -1.73 3.13 -0.55
CA VAL A 91 -3.12 3.61 -0.51
C VAL A 91 -3.23 5.01 -1.09
N ARG A 92 -2.38 5.95 -0.65
CA ARG A 92 -2.51 7.37 -1.04
C ARG A 92 -2.41 7.56 -2.55
N SER A 93 -1.52 6.83 -3.22
CA SER A 93 -1.27 6.96 -4.66
C SER A 93 -2.18 6.10 -5.53
N THR A 94 -2.81 5.06 -4.96
CA THR A 94 -3.68 4.14 -5.71
C THR A 94 -5.14 4.29 -5.27
N SER A 95 -5.53 3.54 -4.25
CA SER A 95 -6.89 3.38 -3.76
C SER A 95 -7.33 4.52 -2.84
N GLY A 96 -6.72 5.71 -2.89
CA GLY A 96 -6.97 6.80 -1.94
C GLY A 96 -8.41 7.32 -1.97
N MET A 97 -9.09 7.16 -3.11
CA MET A 97 -10.51 7.47 -3.31
C MET A 97 -11.37 6.20 -3.46
N THR A 98 -10.88 5.04 -3.01
CA THR A 98 -11.62 3.79 -3.18
C THR A 98 -12.90 3.78 -2.35
N SER A 99 -13.99 3.25 -2.90
CA SER A 99 -15.19 2.94 -2.14
C SER A 99 -15.12 1.55 -1.48
N GLY A 100 -14.08 0.76 -1.76
CA GLY A 100 -13.93 -0.56 -1.17
C GLY A 100 -12.81 -1.40 -1.79
N ASN A 101 -12.14 -2.17 -0.93
CA ASN A 101 -11.24 -3.23 -1.34
C ASN A 101 -12.06 -4.50 -1.64
N LEU A 102 -11.85 -5.09 -2.82
CA LEU A 102 -12.61 -6.26 -3.27
C LEU A 102 -11.90 -7.57 -2.96
N ALA A 103 -10.58 -7.61 -3.13
CA ALA A 103 -9.81 -8.83 -2.93
C ALA A 103 -8.35 -8.55 -2.58
N LEU A 104 -7.75 -9.52 -1.91
CA LEU A 104 -6.32 -9.69 -1.72
C LEU A 104 -6.02 -11.16 -2.05
N ASP A 105 -5.43 -11.37 -3.22
CA ASP A 105 -5.08 -12.67 -3.76
C ASP A 105 -3.55 -12.84 -3.77
N GLU A 106 -3.08 -14.08 -3.95
CA GLU A 106 -1.65 -14.39 -4.12
C GLU A 106 -0.73 -13.78 -3.03
N VAL A 107 -1.20 -13.70 -1.78
CA VAL A 107 -0.39 -13.17 -0.67
C VAL A 107 0.80 -14.09 -0.41
N ARG A 108 2.01 -13.52 -0.42
CA ARG A 108 3.28 -14.20 -0.15
C ARG A 108 4.12 -13.38 0.82
N PHE A 109 4.65 -14.05 1.84
CA PHE A 109 5.68 -13.55 2.75
C PHE A 109 6.98 -14.26 2.35
N GLU A 110 7.86 -13.57 1.64
CA GLU A 110 8.98 -14.20 0.92
C GLU A 110 10.30 -14.13 1.68
N THR A 111 10.66 -12.95 2.18
CA THR A 111 11.87 -12.72 2.96
C THR A 111 11.48 -12.29 4.38
N PRO A 112 12.05 -12.93 5.42
CA PRO A 112 11.88 -12.50 6.81
C PRO A 112 12.17 -11.02 7.00
N VAL A 113 11.28 -10.32 7.72
CA VAL A 113 11.45 -8.92 8.12
C VAL A 113 11.82 -8.88 9.59
N HIS A 114 12.77 -8.01 9.94
CA HIS A 114 13.18 -7.78 11.31
C HIS A 114 13.01 -6.32 11.70
N VAL A 115 12.99 -6.04 13.00
CA VAL A 115 13.03 -4.66 13.51
C VAL A 115 14.30 -3.99 12.97
N GLY A 116 14.16 -2.77 12.47
CA GLY A 116 15.25 -2.02 11.83
C GLY A 116 15.36 -2.21 10.32
N ASP A 117 14.67 -3.19 9.71
CA ASP A 117 14.57 -3.24 8.25
C ASP A 117 13.73 -2.05 7.73
N THR A 118 14.15 -1.49 6.59
CA THR A 118 13.46 -0.37 5.93
C THR A 118 12.76 -0.85 4.68
N LEU A 119 11.44 -0.67 4.64
CA LEU A 119 10.58 -1.15 3.57
C LEU A 119 10.21 -0.03 2.59
N CYS A 120 10.26 -0.34 1.31
CA CYS A 120 9.61 0.42 0.24
C CYS A 120 8.57 -0.44 -0.47
N ALA A 121 7.67 0.17 -1.21
CA ALA A 121 6.61 -0.53 -1.92
C ALA A 121 6.48 -0.05 -3.36
N GLN A 122 6.00 -0.92 -4.23
CA GLN A 122 5.62 -0.60 -5.60
C GLN A 122 4.33 -1.31 -6.01
N SER A 123 3.62 -0.74 -6.97
CA SER A 123 2.42 -1.34 -7.56
C SER A 123 2.50 -1.38 -9.08
N THR A 124 2.27 -2.56 -9.66
CA THR A 124 2.12 -2.74 -11.11
C THR A 124 0.66 -2.97 -11.44
N ILE A 125 0.07 -2.14 -12.30
CA ILE A 125 -1.33 -2.29 -12.73
C ILE A 125 -1.45 -3.47 -13.69
N LEU A 126 -2.31 -4.42 -13.35
CA LEU A 126 -2.56 -5.64 -14.13
C LEU A 126 -3.85 -5.53 -14.95
N ALA A 127 -4.87 -4.86 -14.42
CA ALA A 127 -6.13 -4.63 -15.11
C ALA A 127 -6.80 -3.36 -14.60
N ALA A 128 -7.50 -2.67 -15.49
CA ALA A 128 -8.37 -1.54 -15.19
C ALA A 128 -9.59 -1.61 -16.11
N ARG A 129 -10.80 -1.61 -15.54
CA ARG A 129 -12.04 -1.69 -16.31
C ARG A 129 -13.19 -1.00 -15.59
N ARG A 130 -14.27 -0.68 -16.30
CA ARG A 130 -15.53 -0.25 -15.68
C ARG A 130 -16.19 -1.42 -14.92
N SER A 131 -16.91 -1.08 -13.86
CA SER A 131 -17.79 -2.04 -13.17
C SER A 131 -19.11 -2.18 -13.93
N ASN A 132 -19.57 -3.42 -14.11
CA ASN A 132 -20.84 -3.69 -14.78
C ASN A 132 -22.05 -3.38 -13.87
N SER A 133 -21.90 -3.54 -12.55
CA SER A 133 -22.98 -3.34 -11.58
C SER A 133 -22.97 -1.96 -10.91
N ARG A 134 -21.89 -1.19 -11.06
CA ARG A 134 -21.72 0.16 -10.49
C ARG A 134 -21.12 1.11 -11.54
N PRO A 135 -21.92 1.72 -12.42
CA PRO A 135 -21.42 2.47 -13.59
C PRO A 135 -20.53 3.67 -13.27
N ASP A 136 -20.65 4.21 -12.06
CA ASP A 136 -19.86 5.29 -11.47
C ASP A 136 -18.48 4.84 -10.94
N GLN A 137 -18.22 3.53 -10.94
CA GLN A 137 -17.00 2.92 -10.43
C GLN A 137 -16.24 2.15 -11.51
N GLY A 138 -14.92 2.24 -11.43
CA GLY A 138 -13.97 1.34 -12.05
C GLY A 138 -13.49 0.26 -11.07
N ILE A 139 -12.95 -0.82 -11.61
CA ILE A 139 -12.27 -1.89 -10.88
C ILE A 139 -10.84 -1.95 -11.39
N VAL A 140 -9.90 -1.84 -10.47
CA VAL A 140 -8.46 -1.91 -10.73
C VAL A 140 -7.89 -3.11 -9.98
N THR A 141 -7.06 -3.88 -10.68
CA THR A 141 -6.26 -4.96 -10.12
C THR A 141 -4.79 -4.63 -10.30
N CYS A 142 -4.01 -4.69 -9.22
CA CYS A 142 -2.57 -4.44 -9.27
C CYS A 142 -1.80 -5.48 -8.47
N ARG A 143 -0.58 -5.79 -8.90
CA ARG A 143 0.42 -6.49 -8.09
C ARG A 143 1.10 -5.48 -7.19
N ILE A 144 1.16 -5.77 -5.90
CA ILE A 144 1.88 -4.98 -4.91
C ILE A 144 3.08 -5.78 -4.45
N GLU A 145 4.23 -5.13 -4.37
CA GLU A 145 5.47 -5.72 -3.89
C GLU A 145 6.12 -4.79 -2.86
N GLY A 146 6.58 -5.37 -1.76
CA GLY A 146 7.38 -4.72 -0.74
C GLY A 146 8.83 -5.20 -0.80
N HIS A 147 9.77 -4.28 -0.71
CA HIS A 147 11.21 -4.56 -0.76
C HIS A 147 11.91 -3.94 0.44
N ASN A 148 12.93 -4.62 0.98
CA ASN A 148 13.74 -4.09 2.07
C ASN A 148 14.91 -3.23 1.55
N GLN A 149 15.74 -2.71 2.46
CA GLN A 149 16.92 -1.88 2.17
C GLN A 149 18.04 -2.60 1.40
N ARG A 150 17.93 -3.92 1.26
CA ARG A 150 18.86 -4.77 0.48
C ARG A 150 18.27 -5.17 -0.88
N ASP A 151 17.18 -4.52 -1.30
CA ASP A 151 16.45 -4.81 -2.54
C ASP A 151 15.90 -6.24 -2.61
N GLN A 152 15.67 -6.87 -1.45
CA GLN A 152 15.04 -8.18 -1.38
C GLN A 152 13.53 -8.02 -1.26
N ARG A 153 12.77 -8.73 -2.08
CA ARG A 153 11.31 -8.76 -1.95
C ARG A 153 10.91 -9.48 -0.66
N VAL A 154 10.22 -8.76 0.21
CA VAL A 154 9.75 -9.28 1.51
C VAL A 154 8.30 -9.74 1.43
N PHE A 155 7.52 -9.12 0.55
CA PHE A 155 6.08 -9.32 0.47
C PHE A 155 5.59 -9.11 -0.96
N SER A 156 4.60 -9.90 -1.37
CA SER A 156 3.83 -9.60 -2.58
C SER A 156 2.36 -10.01 -2.42
N CYS A 157 1.46 -9.31 -3.11
CA CYS A 157 0.08 -9.75 -3.32
C CYS A 157 -0.50 -9.19 -4.61
N VAL A 158 -1.63 -9.74 -5.04
CA VAL A 158 -2.50 -9.13 -6.05
C VAL A 158 -3.71 -8.52 -5.33
N ARG A 159 -3.93 -7.23 -5.52
CA ARG A 159 -5.00 -6.47 -4.86
C ARG A 159 -5.99 -5.98 -5.89
N THR A 160 -7.28 -6.16 -5.61
CA THR A 160 -8.38 -5.64 -6.45
C THR A 160 -9.24 -4.68 -5.64
N PHE A 161 -9.54 -3.50 -6.18
CA PHE A 161 -10.29 -2.45 -5.48
C PHE A 161 -11.12 -1.60 -6.46
N PHE A 162 -12.11 -0.89 -5.90
CA PHE A 162 -12.88 0.11 -6.65
C PHE A 162 -12.12 1.43 -6.77
N VAL A 163 -12.35 2.15 -7.85
CA VAL A 163 -11.91 3.54 -8.05
C VAL A 163 -13.03 4.34 -8.71
N PRO A 164 -13.11 5.67 -8.51
CA PRO A 164 -14.11 6.47 -9.20
C PRO A 164 -13.88 6.46 -10.71
N ALA A 165 -14.96 6.30 -11.49
CA ALA A 165 -14.92 6.49 -12.93
C ALA A 165 -14.79 7.97 -13.31
N ASP A 166 -15.40 8.86 -12.53
CA ASP A 166 -15.19 10.30 -12.60
C ASP A 166 -14.53 10.79 -11.29
N PRO A 167 -13.20 10.86 -11.23
CA PRO A 167 -12.51 11.33 -10.04
C PRO A 167 -12.75 12.81 -9.76
N SER A 168 -13.13 13.62 -10.75
CA SER A 168 -13.26 15.08 -10.60
C SER A 168 -14.49 15.44 -9.75
N THR A 169 -15.63 14.80 -10.01
CA THR A 169 -16.86 14.97 -9.24
C THR A 169 -16.62 14.59 -7.78
N LEU A 170 -16.00 13.43 -7.53
CA LEU A 170 -15.73 12.96 -6.17
C LEU A 170 -14.78 13.90 -5.41
N ARG A 171 -13.69 14.34 -6.05
CA ARG A 171 -12.74 15.33 -5.51
C ARG A 171 -13.41 16.65 -5.14
N ASN A 172 -14.33 17.12 -5.97
CA ASN A 172 -15.04 18.38 -5.73
C ASN A 172 -16.06 18.28 -4.59
N THR A 173 -16.81 17.19 -4.49
CA THR A 173 -17.84 17.02 -3.45
C THR A 173 -17.25 16.73 -2.07
N THR A 174 -16.10 16.05 -2.01
CA THR A 174 -15.46 15.65 -0.75
C THR A 174 -14.36 16.61 -0.28
N GLY A 175 -13.93 17.53 -1.16
CA GLY A 175 -12.84 18.46 -0.84
C GLY A 175 -11.43 17.86 -0.94
N TYR A 176 -11.28 16.62 -1.42
CA TYR A 176 -10.00 16.00 -1.77
C TYR A 176 -9.51 16.48 -3.13
#